data_AF-A0A1Y1V8D0-F1
#
_entry.id   AF-A0A1Y1V8D0-F1
#
_cell.length_a   1.000
_cell.length_b   1.000
_cell.length_c   1.000
_cell.angle_alpha   90.00
_cell.angle_beta   90.00
_cell.angle_gamma   90.00
#
_symmetry.space_group_name_H-M   'P 1'
#
loop_
_entity.id
_entity.type
_entity.pdbx_description
1 polymer ?
#
loop_
_entity_poly.entity_id
_entity_poly.type
_entity_poly.pdbx_seq_one_letter_code
_entity_poly.pdbx_strand_id
1 'polypeptide(L)'
;MEFIWQLIFFLLIYNIYVVNAHLNTTDEKYSKFIIEIYGEEDELLDKFHLNYDFLIHKFEEDALLKKIPTAQYIHICNENDLKEKNKEDIEILILWDTNKINEFYKSLPYLNAYPNWYTNIKKQGKTFCFRIDNVGWKRNAYEEICDSKNKTIACPNLIIVGTTQLTYRYQKEDVANINKYINNYYKKNGVSFESLLNKYSSNDYRIDNNWLAIPVLIDLRILKFNETTFDYCNKKGYDLHYPP
;
A
#
# COMPACT_ATOMS: atom_id res chain seq x y z
N MET A 1 -46.19 -23.88 -21.40
CA MET A 1 -44.83 -23.40 -21.75
C MET A 1 -44.43 -22.19 -20.90
N GLU A 2 -45.30 -21.21 -20.68
CA GLU A 2 -45.01 -20.02 -19.84
C GLU A 2 -44.62 -20.33 -18.38
N PHE A 3 -45.27 -21.31 -17.74
CA PHE A 3 -44.98 -21.67 -16.35
C PHE A 3 -43.53 -22.18 -16.14
N ILE A 4 -42.97 -22.88 -17.14
CA ILE A 4 -41.60 -23.39 -17.08
C ILE A 4 -40.60 -22.23 -17.13
N TRP A 5 -40.86 -21.20 -17.94
CA TRP A 5 -40.00 -20.02 -18.03
C TRP A 5 -40.02 -19.17 -16.76
N GLN A 6 -41.18 -19.02 -16.12
CA GLN A 6 -41.28 -18.32 -14.84
C GLN A 6 -40.52 -19.05 -13.73
N LEU A 7 -40.59 -20.38 -13.69
CA LEU A 7 -39.85 -21.20 -12.73
C LEU A 7 -38.32 -21.07 -12.93
N ILE A 8 -37.86 -21.13 -14.18
CA ILE A 8 -36.43 -20.96 -14.52
C ILE A 8 -35.93 -19.56 -14.12
N PHE A 9 -36.72 -18.52 -14.39
CA PHE A 9 -36.37 -17.15 -14.03
C PHE A 9 -36.29 -16.95 -12.51
N PHE A 10 -37.23 -17.53 -11.76
CA PHE A 10 -37.22 -17.47 -10.30
C PHE A 10 -36.01 -18.21 -9.70
N LEU A 11 -35.67 -19.38 -10.24
CA LEU A 11 -34.47 -20.13 -9.84
C LEU A 11 -33.19 -19.35 -10.16
N LEU A 12 -33.13 -18.64 -11.29
CA LEU A 12 -32.00 -17.78 -11.63
C LEU A 12 -31.85 -16.61 -10.64
N ILE A 13 -32.93 -15.89 -10.36
CA ILE A 13 -32.91 -14.78 -9.39
C ILE A 13 -32.52 -15.28 -7.99
N TYR A 14 -33.09 -16.40 -7.56
CA TYR A 14 -32.78 -16.99 -6.26
C TYR A 14 -31.31 -17.41 -6.17
N ASN A 15 -30.76 -18.06 -7.20
CA ASN A 15 -29.34 -18.43 -7.21
C ASN A 15 -28.43 -17.21 -7.24
N ILE A 16 -28.76 -16.15 -7.99
CA ILE A 16 -28.01 -14.88 -7.97
C ILE A 16 -28.03 -14.27 -6.58
N TYR A 17 -29.19 -14.28 -5.91
CA TYR A 17 -29.35 -13.74 -4.56
C TYR A 17 -28.53 -14.54 -3.54
N VAL A 18 -28.58 -15.88 -3.59
CA VAL A 18 -27.80 -16.76 -2.71
C VAL A 18 -26.31 -16.59 -2.93
N VAL A 19 -25.85 -16.47 -4.18
CA VAL A 19 -24.44 -16.22 -4.49
C VAL A 19 -23.97 -14.85 -3.97
N ASN A 20 -24.78 -13.79 -4.16
CA ASN A 20 -24.45 -12.47 -3.61
C ASN A 20 -24.45 -12.45 -2.08
N ALA A 21 -25.41 -13.13 -1.44
CA ALA A 21 -25.46 -13.24 0.01
C ALA A 21 -24.22 -13.98 0.54
N HIS A 22 -23.78 -15.05 -0.15
CA HIS A 22 -22.61 -15.80 0.27
C HIS A 22 -21.31 -14.99 0.11
N LEU A 23 -21.18 -14.22 -0.98
CA LEU A 23 -20.06 -13.28 -1.17
C LEU A 23 -19.98 -12.23 -0.05
N ASN A 24 -21.12 -11.65 0.34
CA ASN A 24 -21.18 -10.69 1.45
C ASN A 24 -20.78 -11.30 2.80
N THR A 25 -21.17 -12.56 3.07
CA THR A 25 -20.84 -13.21 4.36
C THR A 25 -19.34 -13.52 4.54
N THR A 26 -18.60 -13.77 3.44
CA THR A 26 -17.16 -14.05 3.53
C THR A 26 -16.34 -12.82 3.89
N ASP A 27 -16.76 -11.63 3.47
CA ASP A 27 -16.00 -10.40 3.69
C ASP A 27 -16.22 -9.85 5.12
N GLU A 28 -17.42 -10.02 5.70
CA GLU A 28 -17.69 -9.66 7.10
C GLU A 28 -16.81 -10.42 8.11
N LYS A 29 -16.43 -11.68 7.81
CA LYS A 29 -15.55 -12.45 8.72
C LYS A 29 -14.16 -11.81 8.85
N TYR A 30 -13.70 -11.09 7.83
CA TYR A 30 -12.36 -10.51 7.77
C TYR A 30 -12.34 -9.00 7.98
N SER A 31 -13.46 -8.39 8.42
CA SER A 31 -13.56 -6.94 8.59
C SER A 31 -12.96 -6.42 9.90
N LYS A 32 -12.71 -7.28 10.90
CA LYS A 32 -12.25 -6.86 12.24
C LYS A 32 -10.74 -6.95 12.40
N PHE A 33 -10.13 -5.84 12.80
CA PHE A 33 -8.69 -5.72 12.98
C PHE A 33 -8.35 -5.09 14.34
N ILE A 34 -7.17 -5.40 14.84
CA ILE A 34 -6.56 -4.74 15.97
C ILE A 34 -5.34 -3.99 15.45
N ILE A 35 -5.26 -2.70 15.77
CA ILE A 35 -4.08 -1.87 15.54
C ILE A 35 -3.43 -1.51 16.86
N GLU A 36 -2.12 -1.66 16.93
CA GLU A 36 -1.25 -1.26 18.03
C GLU A 36 -0.31 -0.16 17.52
N ILE A 37 -0.16 0.92 18.29
CA ILE A 37 0.66 2.09 17.93
C ILE A 37 1.85 2.17 18.86
N TYR A 38 3.04 2.34 18.31
CA TYR A 38 4.29 2.32 19.08
C TYR A 38 5.10 3.61 18.90
N GLY A 39 5.75 4.03 19.98
CA GLY A 39 6.65 5.19 20.03
C GLY A 39 8.11 4.85 19.73
N GLU A 40 9.01 5.80 19.99
CA GLU A 40 10.45 5.70 19.63
C GLU A 40 11.22 4.68 20.50
N GLU A 41 10.72 4.34 21.68
CA GLU A 41 11.34 3.40 22.63
C GLU A 41 10.63 2.03 22.64
N ASP A 42 9.98 1.67 21.52
CA ASP A 42 9.14 0.47 21.36
C ASP A 42 8.00 0.37 22.41
N GLU A 43 7.60 1.49 23.00
CA GLU A 43 6.52 1.57 23.96
C GLU A 43 5.16 1.58 23.25
N LEU A 44 4.22 0.78 23.76
CA LEU A 44 2.84 0.78 23.26
C LEU A 44 2.13 2.07 23.70
N LEU A 45 1.82 2.95 22.76
CA LEU A 45 1.14 4.22 23.00
C LEU A 45 -0.37 4.05 23.07
N ASP A 46 -0.94 3.28 22.14
CA ASP A 46 -2.39 3.07 22.06
C ASP A 46 -2.74 1.78 21.31
N LYS A 47 -3.97 1.30 21.49
CA LYS A 47 -4.51 0.10 20.86
C LYS A 47 -5.99 0.29 20.52
N PHE A 48 -6.33 0.09 19.24
CA PHE A 48 -7.72 0.22 18.76
C PHE A 48 -8.22 -1.06 18.10
N HIS A 49 -9.54 -1.27 18.20
CA HIS A 49 -10.25 -2.18 17.33
C HIS A 49 -10.75 -1.37 16.13
N LEU A 50 -10.53 -1.90 14.93
CA LEU A 50 -10.92 -1.27 13.67
C LEU A 50 -11.90 -2.17 12.93
N ASN A 51 -12.87 -1.53 12.26
CA ASN A 51 -13.84 -2.19 11.40
C ASN A 51 -13.62 -1.74 9.96
N TYR A 52 -13.32 -2.69 9.07
CA TYR A 52 -13.09 -2.42 7.66
C TYR A 52 -14.36 -2.65 6.84
N ASP A 53 -14.79 -1.62 6.13
CA ASP A 53 -15.87 -1.70 5.17
C ASP A 53 -15.31 -2.03 3.77
N PHE A 54 -15.60 -3.25 3.30
CA PHE A 54 -15.18 -3.73 1.99
C PHE A 54 -15.93 -3.09 0.81
N LEU A 55 -17.07 -2.42 1.05
CA LEU A 55 -17.80 -1.70 0.00
C LEU A 55 -17.13 -0.37 -0.34
N ILE A 56 -16.66 0.36 0.66
CA ILE A 56 -16.00 1.67 0.47
C ILE A 56 -14.47 1.59 0.55
N HIS A 57 -13.93 0.40 0.85
CA HIS A 57 -12.51 0.10 0.99
C HIS A 57 -11.77 0.96 2.04
N LYS A 58 -12.40 1.18 3.20
CA LYS A 58 -11.84 1.98 4.29
C LYS A 58 -12.20 1.44 5.66
N PHE A 59 -11.38 1.77 6.65
CA PHE A 59 -11.78 1.64 8.05
C PHE A 59 -12.82 2.68 8.43
N GLU A 60 -13.83 2.27 9.20
CA GLU A 60 -14.85 3.17 9.75
C GLU A 60 -14.23 4.25 10.65
N GLU A 61 -13.12 3.91 11.31
CA GLU A 61 -12.35 4.78 12.20
C GLU A 61 -11.34 5.69 11.45
N ASP A 62 -11.46 5.91 10.13
CA ASP A 62 -10.54 6.74 9.33
C ASP A 62 -10.29 8.13 9.93
N ALA A 63 -11.32 8.76 10.53
CA ALA A 63 -11.18 10.06 11.18
C ALA A 63 -10.33 10.01 12.46
N LEU A 64 -10.33 8.90 13.19
CA LEU A 64 -9.46 8.65 14.35
C LEU A 64 -8.02 8.39 13.88
N LEU A 65 -7.86 7.54 12.86
CA LEU A 65 -6.55 7.18 12.31
C LEU A 65 -5.79 8.40 11.77
N LYS A 66 -6.51 9.39 11.20
CA LYS A 66 -5.93 10.68 10.78
C LYS A 66 -5.43 11.56 11.92
N LYS A 67 -5.86 11.30 13.15
CA LYS A 67 -5.50 12.08 14.35
C LYS A 67 -4.39 11.43 15.17
N ILE A 68 -3.86 10.29 14.74
CA ILE A 68 -2.70 9.66 15.39
C ILE A 68 -1.54 10.67 15.37
N PRO A 69 -1.07 11.14 16.53
CA PRO A 69 -0.18 12.29 16.59
C PRO A 69 1.25 11.91 16.19
N THR A 70 1.83 10.93 16.88
CA THR A 70 3.20 10.46 16.69
C THR A 70 3.21 8.94 16.79
N ALA A 71 3.77 8.26 15.78
CA ALA A 71 3.97 6.82 15.77
C ALA A 71 5.30 6.51 15.07
N GLN A 72 6.20 5.80 15.76
CA GLN A 72 7.40 5.25 15.14
C GLN A 72 7.02 4.09 14.20
N TYR A 73 6.11 3.24 14.66
CA TYR A 73 5.47 2.24 13.81
C TYR A 73 4.07 1.91 14.30
N ILE A 74 3.29 1.30 13.41
CA ILE A 74 2.03 0.66 13.75
C ILE A 74 2.10 -0.83 13.43
N HIS A 75 1.31 -1.60 14.14
CA HIS A 75 1.16 -3.03 13.93
C HIS A 75 -0.32 -3.38 13.85
N ILE A 76 -0.77 -3.91 12.71
CA ILE A 76 -2.16 -4.26 12.47
C ILE A 76 -2.31 -5.75 12.15
N CYS A 77 -3.26 -6.40 12.82
CA CYS A 77 -3.55 -7.82 12.69
C CYS A 77 -5.06 -8.04 12.56
N ASN A 78 -5.48 -9.11 11.88
CA ASN A 78 -6.89 -9.52 11.94
C ASN A 78 -7.21 -10.06 13.34
N GLU A 79 -8.35 -9.66 13.90
CA GLU A 79 -8.70 -9.99 15.29
C GLU A 79 -8.92 -11.50 15.49
N ASN A 80 -9.43 -12.21 14.48
CA ASN A 80 -9.70 -13.64 14.60
C ASN A 80 -8.40 -14.45 14.64
N ASP A 81 -7.40 -14.06 13.86
CA ASP A 81 -6.10 -14.74 13.85
C ASP A 81 -5.39 -14.63 15.20
N LEU A 82 -5.51 -13.47 15.87
CA LEU A 82 -4.96 -13.28 17.22
C LEU A 82 -5.66 -14.12 18.30
N LYS A 83 -6.89 -14.58 18.06
CA LYS A 83 -7.63 -15.48 18.96
C LYS A 83 -7.30 -16.95 18.69
N GLU A 84 -7.03 -17.28 17.44
CA GLU A 84 -6.80 -18.65 16.99
C GLU A 84 -5.32 -19.09 17.10
N LYS A 85 -4.38 -18.14 17.09
CA LYS A 85 -2.93 -18.40 17.06
C LYS A 85 -2.19 -17.59 18.12
N ASN A 86 -1.04 -18.08 18.56
CA ASN A 86 -0.12 -17.27 19.34
C ASN A 86 0.44 -16.15 18.46
N LYS A 87 0.60 -14.95 19.02
CA LYS A 87 1.10 -13.76 18.30
C LYS A 87 2.47 -14.00 17.67
N GLU A 88 3.32 -14.80 18.31
CA GLU A 88 4.67 -15.14 17.85
C GLU A 88 4.69 -16.05 16.61
N ASP A 89 3.60 -16.78 16.36
CA ASP A 89 3.48 -17.70 15.22
C ASP A 89 2.93 -17.01 13.96
N ILE A 90 2.52 -15.74 14.06
CA ILE A 90 1.97 -14.98 12.94
C ILE A 90 3.10 -14.21 12.26
N GLU A 91 3.30 -14.48 10.97
CA GLU A 91 4.28 -13.77 10.15
C GLU A 91 3.99 -12.26 10.15
N ILE A 92 5.01 -11.43 10.38
CA ILE A 92 4.90 -9.98 10.34
C ILE A 92 5.54 -9.50 9.05
N LEU A 93 4.75 -8.84 8.23
CA LEU A 93 5.23 -8.18 7.03
C LEU A 93 5.52 -6.72 7.35
N ILE A 94 6.76 -6.30 7.14
CA ILE A 94 7.25 -4.97 7.48
C ILE A 94 7.34 -4.10 6.22
N LEU A 95 6.65 -2.96 6.25
CA LEU A 95 6.79 -1.87 5.29
C LEU A 95 7.59 -0.73 5.92
N TRP A 96 8.70 -0.36 5.30
CA TRP A 96 9.38 0.89 5.57
C TRP A 96 8.80 2.04 4.74
N ASP A 97 8.12 2.95 5.42
CA ASP A 97 7.53 4.15 4.87
C ASP A 97 8.45 5.37 5.00
N THR A 98 8.32 6.28 4.06
CA THR A 98 9.11 7.52 3.94
C THR A 98 8.59 8.66 4.81
N ASN A 99 7.51 8.42 5.57
CA ASN A 99 6.90 9.40 6.44
C ASN A 99 7.74 9.64 7.69
N LYS A 100 7.58 10.84 8.26
CA LYS A 100 8.08 11.15 9.61
C LYS A 100 7.13 10.56 10.64
N ILE A 101 7.63 10.38 11.87
CA ILE A 101 6.86 9.86 13.00
C ILE A 101 5.55 10.63 13.27
N ASN A 102 5.51 11.93 12.98
CA ASN A 102 4.34 12.79 13.17
C ASN A 102 3.46 12.96 11.92
N GLU A 103 3.68 12.14 10.89
CA GLU A 103 2.99 12.19 9.61
C GLU A 103 2.31 10.86 9.26
N PHE A 104 1.99 10.03 10.27
CA PHE A 104 1.42 8.69 10.06
C PHE A 104 0.16 8.69 9.18
N TYR A 105 -0.65 9.75 9.19
CA TYR A 105 -1.83 9.86 8.34
C TYR A 105 -1.52 9.70 6.83
N LYS A 106 -0.27 9.90 6.40
CA LYS A 106 0.18 9.65 5.02
C LYS A 106 0.32 8.16 4.69
N SER A 107 0.42 7.28 5.69
CA SER A 107 0.47 5.82 5.55
C SER A 107 -0.92 5.16 5.44
N LEU A 108 -2.01 5.93 5.61
CA LEU A 108 -3.38 5.41 5.56
C LEU A 108 -3.74 4.69 4.25
N PRO A 109 -3.24 5.08 3.06
CA PRO A 109 -3.48 4.30 1.84
C PRO A 109 -2.98 2.86 1.96
N TYR A 110 -1.80 2.65 2.55
CA TYR A 110 -1.24 1.30 2.77
C TYR A 110 -2.02 0.54 3.82
N LEU A 111 -2.41 1.22 4.90
CA LEU A 111 -3.26 0.65 5.94
C LEU A 111 -4.60 0.19 5.37
N ASN A 112 -5.26 0.99 4.53
CA ASN A 112 -6.54 0.64 3.90
C ASN A 112 -6.40 -0.43 2.80
N ALA A 113 -5.21 -0.61 2.22
CA ALA A 113 -4.94 -1.68 1.27
C ALA A 113 -4.78 -3.05 1.96
N TYR A 114 -4.31 -3.06 3.22
CA TYR A 114 -3.98 -4.28 3.95
C TYR A 114 -5.15 -5.27 4.08
N PRO A 115 -6.38 -4.90 4.46
CA PRO A 115 -7.49 -5.86 4.57
C PRO A 115 -7.78 -6.64 3.28
N ASN A 116 -7.73 -5.99 2.12
CA ASN A 116 -7.90 -6.67 0.83
C ASN A 116 -6.76 -7.65 0.55
N TRP A 117 -5.52 -7.25 0.86
CA TRP A 117 -4.36 -8.12 0.70
C TRP A 117 -4.43 -9.32 1.64
N TYR A 118 -4.71 -9.07 2.93
CA TYR A 118 -4.91 -10.07 3.95
C TYR A 118 -5.96 -11.11 3.53
N THR A 119 -7.15 -10.67 3.10
CA THR A 119 -8.22 -11.59 2.66
C THR A 119 -7.78 -12.49 1.50
N ASN A 120 -7.02 -11.96 0.55
CA ASN A 120 -6.49 -12.73 -0.58
C ASN A 120 -5.44 -13.78 -0.16
N ILE A 121 -4.63 -13.49 0.84
CA ILE A 121 -3.65 -14.42 1.41
C ILE A 121 -4.33 -15.45 2.32
N LYS A 122 -5.35 -15.04 3.09
CA LYS A 122 -6.16 -15.91 3.94
C LYS A 122 -6.91 -16.98 3.15
N LYS A 123 -7.44 -16.63 1.97
CA LYS A 123 -8.03 -17.60 1.02
C LYS A 123 -7.06 -18.69 0.57
N GLN A 124 -5.75 -18.49 0.72
CA GLN A 124 -4.70 -19.47 0.42
C GLN A 124 -4.22 -20.22 1.68
N GLY A 125 -4.93 -20.09 2.82
CA GLY A 125 -4.61 -20.74 4.09
C GLY A 125 -3.47 -20.08 4.87
N LYS A 126 -2.99 -18.91 4.45
CA LYS A 126 -1.90 -18.18 5.11
C LYS A 126 -2.42 -16.95 5.85
N THR A 127 -1.68 -16.51 6.85
CA THR A 127 -2.05 -15.38 7.71
C THR A 127 -0.81 -14.55 7.99
N PHE A 128 -0.95 -13.24 8.05
CA PHE A 128 0.14 -12.34 8.43
C PHE A 128 -0.43 -11.10 9.12
N CYS A 129 0.38 -10.46 9.94
CA CYS A 129 0.16 -9.10 10.42
C CYS A 129 0.98 -8.13 9.58
N PHE A 130 0.55 -6.88 9.52
CA PHE A 130 1.24 -5.85 8.78
C PHE A 130 1.80 -4.79 9.73
N ARG A 131 3.07 -4.47 9.57
CA ARG A 131 3.78 -3.45 10.34
C ARG A 131 4.24 -2.35 9.40
N ILE A 132 3.93 -1.10 9.72
CA ILE A 132 4.35 0.07 8.94
C ILE A 132 5.28 0.90 9.82
N ASP A 133 6.54 1.00 9.42
CA ASP A 133 7.58 1.77 10.11
C ASP A 133 7.77 3.13 9.44
N ASN A 134 7.65 4.21 10.21
CA ASN A 134 7.93 5.56 9.76
C ASN A 134 9.44 5.84 9.89
N VAL A 135 10.21 5.46 8.86
CA VAL A 135 11.68 5.59 8.88
C VAL A 135 12.18 6.89 8.24
N GLY A 136 11.35 7.53 7.40
CA GLY A 136 11.73 8.75 6.71
C GLY A 136 12.63 8.52 5.49
N TRP A 137 12.62 9.47 4.54
CA TRP A 137 13.35 9.35 3.26
C TRP A 137 14.82 8.96 3.34
N LYS A 138 15.59 9.56 4.28
CA LYS A 138 17.04 9.36 4.34
C LYS A 138 17.38 7.93 4.78
N ARG A 139 16.75 7.45 5.84
CA ARG A 139 16.95 6.09 6.35
C ARG A 139 16.47 5.07 5.32
N ASN A 140 15.27 5.29 4.77
CA ASN A 140 14.68 4.40 3.78
C ASN A 140 15.54 4.20 2.54
N ALA A 141 16.24 5.25 2.10
CA ALA A 141 17.04 5.21 0.88
C ALA A 141 18.46 4.68 1.06
N TYR A 142 19.09 4.94 2.22
CA TYR A 142 20.55 4.80 2.34
C TYR A 142 21.02 3.95 3.51
N GLU A 143 20.20 3.74 4.53
CA GLU A 143 20.59 2.95 5.70
C GLU A 143 20.72 1.48 5.31
N GLU A 144 21.72 0.80 5.88
CA GLU A 144 21.90 -0.63 5.69
C GLU A 144 20.68 -1.39 6.19
N ILE A 145 20.28 -2.42 5.44
CA ILE A 145 19.15 -3.29 5.76
C ILE A 145 19.58 -4.75 5.67
N CYS A 146 18.85 -5.64 6.34
CA CYS A 146 19.02 -7.09 6.20
C CYS A 146 20.46 -7.60 6.46
N ASP A 147 21.21 -7.00 7.39
CA ASP A 147 22.53 -7.51 7.74
C ASP A 147 22.43 -8.81 8.53
N SER A 148 22.81 -9.91 7.88
CA SER A 148 22.88 -11.25 8.49
C SER A 148 23.76 -11.32 9.75
N LYS A 149 24.75 -10.43 9.90
CA LYS A 149 25.69 -10.41 11.03
C LYS A 149 25.15 -9.58 12.20
N ASN A 150 24.31 -8.59 11.93
CA ASN A 150 23.74 -7.72 12.94
C ASN A 150 22.20 -7.78 12.92
N LYS A 151 21.64 -8.63 13.77
CA LYS A 151 20.18 -8.78 13.93
C LYS A 151 19.46 -7.51 14.44
N THR A 152 20.19 -6.50 14.91
CA THR A 152 19.58 -5.20 15.28
C THR A 152 19.25 -4.35 14.04
N ILE A 153 19.87 -4.64 12.90
CA ILE A 153 19.55 -4.01 11.62
C ILE A 153 18.27 -4.65 11.08
N ALA A 154 17.26 -3.82 10.86
CA ALA A 154 15.97 -4.29 10.38
C ALA A 154 16.08 -4.85 8.95
N CYS A 155 15.21 -5.83 8.65
CA CYS A 155 15.08 -6.41 7.33
C CYS A 155 13.63 -6.26 6.84
N PRO A 156 13.25 -5.10 6.27
CA PRO A 156 11.89 -4.88 5.80
C PRO A 156 11.55 -5.77 4.61
N ASN A 157 10.29 -6.17 4.50
CA ASN A 157 9.79 -6.92 3.35
C ASN A 157 9.44 -5.99 2.17
N LEU A 158 9.02 -4.77 2.49
CA LEU A 158 8.63 -3.73 1.53
C LEU A 158 9.29 -2.41 1.91
N ILE A 159 9.69 -1.63 0.90
CA ILE A 159 10.36 -0.35 1.06
C ILE A 159 9.80 0.61 0.01
N ILE A 160 9.41 1.81 0.41
CA ILE A 160 9.02 2.88 -0.51
C ILE A 160 10.24 3.74 -0.84
N VAL A 161 10.75 3.63 -2.07
CA VAL A 161 11.90 4.42 -2.52
C VAL A 161 11.54 5.30 -3.69
N GLY A 162 12.25 6.43 -3.80
CA GLY A 162 12.24 7.23 -5.02
C GLY A 162 12.96 6.47 -6.14
N THR A 163 12.57 6.71 -7.39
CA THR A 163 13.19 6.07 -8.55
C THR A 163 14.70 6.31 -8.61
N THR A 164 15.16 7.51 -8.23
CA THR A 164 16.59 7.84 -8.15
C THR A 164 17.35 7.05 -7.08
N GLN A 165 16.66 6.50 -6.09
CA GLN A 165 17.25 5.71 -4.99
C GLN A 165 17.26 4.21 -5.31
N LEU A 166 16.43 3.78 -6.26
CA LEU A 166 16.31 2.37 -6.65
C LEU A 166 17.64 1.80 -7.17
N THR A 167 18.40 2.60 -7.93
CA THR A 167 19.72 2.19 -8.43
C THR A 167 20.72 1.96 -7.28
N TYR A 168 20.73 2.84 -6.27
CA TYR A 168 21.59 2.68 -5.10
C TYR A 168 21.28 1.38 -4.36
N ARG A 169 19.99 1.11 -4.09
CA ARG A 169 19.54 -0.12 -3.43
C ARG A 169 19.86 -1.37 -4.27
N TYR A 170 19.67 -1.30 -5.59
CA TYR A 170 20.03 -2.40 -6.49
C TYR A 170 21.52 -2.75 -6.44
N GLN A 171 22.40 -1.74 -6.44
CA GLN A 171 23.85 -1.94 -6.32
C GLN A 171 24.29 -2.53 -4.97
N LYS A 172 23.44 -2.43 -3.95
CA LYS A 172 23.64 -3.05 -2.63
C LYS A 172 23.05 -4.45 -2.52
N GLU A 173 22.42 -4.95 -3.59
CA GLU A 173 21.71 -6.23 -3.60
C GLU A 173 20.50 -6.27 -2.63
N ASP A 174 19.98 -5.09 -2.26
CA ASP A 174 18.85 -4.90 -1.33
C ASP A 174 17.48 -5.16 -1.97
N VAL A 175 17.42 -5.28 -3.31
CA VAL A 175 16.16 -5.29 -4.06
C VAL A 175 15.97 -6.61 -4.80
N ALA A 176 14.81 -7.23 -4.59
CA ALA A 176 14.44 -8.46 -5.27
C ALA A 176 14.09 -8.22 -6.75
N ASN A 177 14.51 -9.15 -7.60
CA ASN A 177 14.06 -9.21 -8.99
C ASN A 177 12.62 -9.75 -9.07
N ILE A 178 11.70 -8.93 -9.57
CA ILE A 178 10.27 -9.25 -9.67
C ILE A 178 9.82 -9.61 -11.10
N ASN A 179 10.74 -9.90 -12.03
CA ASN A 179 10.42 -10.31 -13.41
C ASN A 179 9.42 -11.47 -13.47
N LYS A 180 9.57 -12.47 -12.60
CA LYS A 180 8.64 -13.61 -12.53
C LYS A 180 7.22 -13.16 -12.19
N TYR A 181 7.07 -12.20 -11.28
CA TYR A 181 5.78 -11.64 -10.91
C TYR A 181 5.14 -10.91 -12.10
N ILE A 182 5.90 -10.02 -12.77
CA ILE A 182 5.44 -9.27 -13.95
C ILE A 182 5.02 -10.21 -15.10
N ASN A 183 5.82 -11.22 -15.39
CA ASN A 183 5.52 -12.21 -16.43
C ASN A 183 4.26 -13.03 -16.11
N ASN A 184 4.06 -13.40 -14.84
CA ASN A 184 2.85 -14.10 -14.42
C ASN A 184 1.60 -13.20 -14.52
N TYR A 185 1.73 -11.92 -14.18
CA TYR A 185 0.68 -10.93 -14.38
C TYR A 185 0.29 -10.83 -15.86
N TYR A 186 1.27 -10.71 -16.76
CA TYR A 186 1.00 -10.67 -18.21
C TYR A 186 0.30 -11.93 -18.71
N LYS A 187 0.78 -13.12 -18.32
CA LYS A 187 0.16 -14.40 -18.71
C LYS A 187 -1.29 -14.52 -18.24
N LYS A 188 -1.59 -13.98 -17.06
CA LYS A 188 -2.94 -14.06 -16.47
C LYS A 188 -3.91 -13.06 -17.11
N ASN A 189 -3.45 -11.84 -17.38
CA ASN A 189 -4.34 -10.73 -17.77
C ASN A 189 -4.28 -10.38 -19.26
N GLY A 190 -3.27 -10.85 -20.00
CA GLY A 190 -3.04 -10.50 -21.40
C GLY A 190 -2.54 -9.07 -21.64
N VAL A 191 -2.37 -8.28 -20.58
CA VAL A 191 -1.94 -6.88 -20.62
C VAL A 191 -0.56 -6.76 -19.98
N SER A 192 0.39 -6.15 -20.69
CA SER A 192 1.74 -5.92 -20.17
C SER A 192 1.71 -4.91 -19.02
N PHE A 193 2.58 -5.08 -18.03
CA PHE A 193 2.64 -4.10 -16.95
C PHE A 193 3.12 -2.73 -17.46
N GLU A 194 4.05 -2.74 -18.41
CA GLU A 194 4.55 -1.56 -19.12
C GLU A 194 3.43 -0.71 -19.74
N SER A 195 2.42 -1.34 -20.34
CA SER A 195 1.30 -0.61 -20.97
C SER A 195 0.39 0.11 -19.97
N LEU A 196 0.50 -0.21 -18.68
CA LEU A 196 -0.23 0.50 -17.61
C LEU A 196 0.52 1.74 -17.13
N LEU A 197 1.79 1.91 -17.53
CA LEU A 197 2.65 2.99 -17.10
C LEU A 197 2.79 4.06 -18.19
N ASN A 198 3.16 5.27 -17.78
CA ASN A 198 3.65 6.26 -18.73
C ASN A 198 4.91 5.69 -19.42
N LYS A 199 5.03 5.91 -20.73
CA LYS A 199 6.11 5.40 -21.60
C LYS A 199 7.52 5.58 -21.02
N TYR A 200 7.76 6.67 -20.30
CA TYR A 200 9.09 6.96 -19.75
C TYR A 200 9.31 6.33 -18.37
N SER A 201 8.24 6.20 -17.58
CA SER A 201 8.32 5.68 -16.21
C SER A 201 8.77 4.22 -16.17
N SER A 202 8.45 3.39 -17.17
CA SER A 202 8.87 1.98 -17.16
C SER A 202 10.39 1.79 -17.11
N ASN A 203 11.17 2.75 -17.61
CA ASN A 203 12.63 2.67 -17.61
C ASN A 203 13.21 2.92 -16.21
N ASP A 204 12.52 3.70 -15.38
CA ASP A 204 12.97 4.03 -14.03
C ASP A 204 12.94 2.82 -13.07
N TYR A 205 12.13 1.80 -13.39
CA TYR A 205 11.94 0.60 -12.57
C TYR A 205 12.66 -0.63 -13.13
N ARG A 206 13.41 -0.46 -14.22
CA ARG A 206 14.16 -1.51 -14.90
C ARG A 206 15.65 -1.22 -14.91
N ILE A 207 16.45 -2.10 -14.30
CA ILE A 207 17.92 -2.03 -14.34
C ILE A 207 18.43 -3.41 -14.77
N ASP A 208 19.35 -3.46 -15.74
CA ASP A 208 19.93 -4.70 -16.27
C ASP A 208 18.88 -5.76 -16.67
N ASN A 209 17.80 -5.32 -17.32
CA ASN A 209 16.64 -6.14 -17.70
C ASN A 209 15.86 -6.77 -16.54
N ASN A 210 16.04 -6.28 -15.32
CA ASN A 210 15.31 -6.71 -14.15
C ASN A 210 14.28 -5.65 -13.76
N TRP A 211 13.03 -6.07 -13.60
CA TRP A 211 12.02 -5.33 -12.87
C TRP A 211 12.38 -5.37 -11.40
N LEU A 212 12.54 -4.18 -10.81
CA LEU A 212 13.01 -4.03 -9.42
C LEU A 212 11.95 -3.47 -8.48
N ALA A 213 10.95 -2.74 -9.00
CA ALA A 213 9.87 -2.22 -8.17
C ALA A 213 8.57 -2.06 -8.96
N ILE A 214 7.49 -1.82 -8.22
CA ILE A 214 6.16 -1.50 -8.73
C ILE A 214 5.90 -0.01 -8.45
N PRO A 215 5.48 0.79 -9.44
CA PRO A 215 5.14 2.19 -9.23
C PRO A 215 3.90 2.30 -8.33
N VAL A 216 4.01 3.03 -7.23
CA VAL A 216 2.91 3.22 -6.26
C VAL A 216 2.34 4.64 -6.33
N LEU A 217 3.20 5.64 -6.53
CA LEU A 217 2.85 7.05 -6.62
C LEU A 217 3.68 7.71 -7.73
N ILE A 218 3.06 8.65 -8.45
CA ILE A 218 3.75 9.47 -9.46
C ILE A 218 3.73 10.90 -8.97
N ASP A 219 4.92 11.49 -8.81
CA ASP A 219 5.07 12.92 -8.54
C ASP A 219 5.15 13.68 -9.87
N LEU A 220 4.19 14.58 -10.09
CA LEU A 220 4.18 15.47 -11.25
C LEU A 220 4.71 16.84 -10.85
N ARG A 221 5.93 17.15 -11.30
CA ARG A 221 6.53 18.46 -11.11
C ARG A 221 5.98 19.43 -12.15
N ILE A 222 5.05 20.27 -11.70
CA ILE A 222 4.50 21.37 -12.50
C ILE A 222 5.22 22.67 -12.18
N LEU A 223 5.60 23.42 -13.22
CA LEU A 223 6.11 24.78 -13.06
C LEU A 223 4.92 25.69 -12.72
N LYS A 224 4.92 26.26 -11.52
CA LYS A 224 3.95 27.30 -11.14
C LYS A 224 4.65 28.66 -11.21
N PHE A 225 3.97 29.64 -11.76
CA PHE A 225 4.40 31.04 -11.76
C PHE A 225 3.32 31.93 -11.17
N ASN A 226 3.70 33.14 -10.75
CA ASN A 226 2.78 34.11 -10.18
C ASN A 226 2.42 35.15 -11.26
N GLU A 227 1.17 35.17 -11.70
CA GLU A 227 0.69 36.06 -12.75
C GLU A 227 0.87 37.54 -12.39
N THR A 228 0.56 37.90 -11.15
CA THR A 228 0.69 39.28 -10.66
C THR A 228 2.15 39.76 -10.70
N THR A 229 3.10 38.88 -10.40
CA THR A 229 4.53 39.20 -10.51
C THR A 229 4.92 39.43 -11.97
N PHE A 230 4.46 38.58 -12.88
CA PHE A 230 4.71 38.74 -14.32
C PHE A 230 4.13 40.06 -14.84
N ASP A 231 2.87 40.37 -14.49
CA ASP A 231 2.21 41.61 -14.87
C ASP A 231 2.92 42.84 -14.33
N TYR A 232 3.34 42.80 -13.07
CA TYR A 232 4.09 43.89 -12.45
C TYR A 232 5.41 44.13 -13.18
N CYS A 233 6.16 43.09 -13.49
CA CYS A 233 7.41 43.20 -14.22
C CYS A 233 7.20 43.70 -15.66
N ASN A 234 6.18 43.22 -16.35
CA ASN A 234 5.82 43.75 -17.68
C ASN A 234 5.48 45.23 -17.63
N LYS A 235 4.70 45.67 -16.63
CA LYS A 235 4.42 47.10 -16.39
C LYS A 235 5.67 47.93 -16.07
N LYS A 236 6.71 47.31 -15.51
CA LYS A 236 8.01 47.95 -15.24
C LYS A 236 8.95 47.96 -16.44
N GLY A 237 8.53 47.42 -17.59
CA GLY A 237 9.31 47.39 -18.82
C GLY A 237 10.26 46.20 -18.94
N TYR A 238 10.12 45.18 -18.09
CA TYR A 238 10.81 43.91 -18.31
C TYR A 238 10.14 43.14 -19.46
N ASP A 239 10.94 42.51 -20.31
CA ASP A 239 10.46 41.65 -21.40
C ASP A 239 10.23 40.22 -20.88
N LEU A 240 9.04 39.99 -20.28
CA LEU A 240 8.64 38.69 -19.75
C LEU A 240 7.36 38.21 -20.41
N HIS A 241 7.38 36.98 -20.89
CA HIS A 241 6.20 36.32 -21.45
C HIS A 241 5.73 35.20 -20.53
N TYR A 242 4.41 35.03 -20.44
CA TYR A 242 3.86 33.88 -19.73
C TYR A 242 4.41 32.57 -20.31
N PRO A 243 4.80 31.61 -19.45
CA PRO A 243 5.08 30.26 -19.90
C PRO A 243 3.89 29.70 -20.71
N PRO A 244 4.17 28.93 -21.78
CA PRO A 244 3.12 28.35 -22.62
C PRO A 244 2.21 27.38 -21.86
#